data_AF-A0AAU8AGD2-F1
#
_entry.id   AF-A0AAU8AGD2-F1
#
_cell.length_a   1.000
_cell.length_b   1.000
_cell.length_c   1.000
_cell.angle_alpha   90.00
_cell.angle_beta   90.00
_cell.angle_gamma   90.00
#
_symmetry.space_group_name_H-M   'P 1'
#
loop_
_entity.id
_entity.type
_entity.pdbx_description
1 polymer ?
#
loop_
_entity_poly.entity_id
_entity_poly.type
_entity_poly.pdbx_seq_one_letter_code
_entity_poly.pdbx_strand_id
1 'polypeptide(L)'
;MPSVFAGMTGILDAVLGDAVTVQPKGGAERTERAVFREGPVLVLGQNGQEVPTVLPTLSGDRRALADLVRGSRVAPGNGKTYRVLSSLPSGSPAEDSRLTLELEMIGASS
;
A
#
# COMPACT_ATOMS: atom_id res chain seq x y z
N MET A 1 25.05 -24.79 18.12
CA MET A 1 25.02 -23.32 18.33
C MET A 1 24.30 -22.67 17.16
N PRO A 2 23.60 -21.56 17.38
CA PRO A 2 22.16 -21.45 17.66
C PRO A 2 21.28 -21.73 16.42
N SER A 3 20.17 -22.44 16.64
CA SER A 3 19.05 -22.55 15.71
C SER A 3 18.10 -21.39 16.03
N VAL A 4 18.06 -20.36 15.19
CA VAL A 4 17.21 -19.19 15.36
C VAL A 4 16.60 -18.81 14.01
N PHE A 5 15.30 -19.11 13.89
CA PHE A 5 14.35 -18.56 12.92
C PHE A 5 14.36 -19.13 11.49
N ALA A 6 14.23 -20.45 11.38
CA ALA A 6 13.51 -21.06 10.27
C ALA A 6 11.99 -21.02 10.58
N GLY A 7 11.31 -19.95 10.21
CA GLY A 7 9.86 -19.84 10.37
C GLY A 7 9.34 -18.41 10.41
N MET A 8 9.21 -17.79 9.23
CA MET A 8 8.30 -16.66 8.87
C MET A 8 8.77 -15.88 7.62
N THR A 9 9.61 -16.45 6.76
CA THR A 9 10.00 -15.87 5.46
C THR A 9 8.89 -15.96 4.39
N GLY A 10 7.62 -15.93 4.79
CA GLY A 10 6.48 -16.18 3.90
C GLY A 10 5.61 -14.97 3.55
N ILE A 11 5.74 -13.82 4.22
CA ILE A 11 4.79 -12.70 4.01
C ILE A 11 5.46 -11.33 4.19
N LEU A 12 6.60 -11.12 3.54
CA LEU A 12 7.19 -9.79 3.40
C LEU A 12 7.61 -9.59 1.94
N ASP A 13 6.66 -9.74 1.02
CA ASP A 13 6.75 -9.14 -0.32
C ASP A 13 6.54 -7.61 -0.22
N ALA A 14 7.19 -7.01 0.77
CA ALA A 14 7.30 -5.57 0.90
C ALA A 14 8.28 -5.13 -0.19
N VAL A 15 7.74 -4.85 -1.38
CA VAL A 15 8.50 -4.28 -2.49
C VAL A 15 8.96 -2.89 -2.02
N LEU A 16 10.17 -2.85 -1.50
CA LEU A 16 10.71 -1.71 -0.77
C LEU A 16 10.95 -0.54 -1.74
N GLY A 17 9.99 0.38 -1.83
CA GLY A 17 10.15 1.65 -2.57
C GLY A 17 10.35 1.49 -4.07
N ASP A 18 9.73 0.46 -4.64
CA ASP A 18 9.90 0.12 -6.05
C ASP A 18 9.04 1.00 -6.98
N ALA A 19 9.24 0.81 -8.28
CA ALA A 19 8.58 1.58 -9.32
C ALA A 19 7.11 1.14 -9.43
N VAL A 20 6.21 1.89 -8.81
CA VAL A 20 4.77 1.59 -8.82
C VAL A 20 4.12 2.36 -9.97
N THR A 21 3.46 1.63 -10.86
CA THR A 21 2.69 2.25 -11.93
C THR A 21 1.35 2.70 -11.39
N VAL A 22 1.03 3.98 -11.53
CA VAL A 22 -0.21 4.59 -11.03
C VAL A 22 -0.95 5.26 -12.18
N GLN A 23 -2.26 5.05 -12.23
CA GLN A 23 -3.13 5.65 -13.22
C GLN A 23 -4.25 6.40 -12.49
N PRO A 24 -4.17 7.74 -12.41
CA PRO A 24 -5.26 8.56 -11.88
C PRO A 24 -6.53 8.36 -12.72
N LYS A 25 -7.71 8.48 -12.12
CA LYS A 25 -9.02 8.26 -12.79
C LYS A 25 -9.21 9.08 -14.10
N GLY A 26 -8.54 10.22 -14.24
CA GLY A 26 -8.56 11.04 -15.47
C GLY A 26 -7.16 11.42 -15.98
N GLY A 27 -6.12 10.76 -15.50
CA GLY A 27 -4.72 11.07 -15.83
C GLY A 27 -4.08 10.00 -16.71
N ALA A 28 -2.92 10.35 -17.26
CA ALA A 28 -2.06 9.36 -17.90
C ALA A 28 -1.48 8.40 -16.85
N GLU A 29 -1.26 7.15 -17.27
CA GLU A 29 -0.49 6.20 -16.49
C GLU A 29 0.95 6.71 -16.34
N ARG A 30 1.46 6.68 -15.11
CA ARG A 30 2.82 7.13 -14.79
C ARG A 30 3.44 6.22 -13.74
N THR A 31 4.76 6.11 -13.77
CA THR A 31 5.49 5.31 -12.78
C THR A 31 6.02 6.22 -11.69
N GLU A 32 5.63 5.94 -10.45
CA GLU A 32 6.00 6.71 -9.26
C GLU A 32 6.76 5.82 -8.27
N ARG A 33 7.64 6.44 -7.48
CA ARG A 33 8.30 5.73 -6.38
C ARG A 33 7.39 5.74 -5.16
N ALA A 34 6.87 4.57 -4.82
CA ALA A 34 6.02 4.39 -3.66
C ALA A 34 6.27 3.02 -3.03
N VAL A 35 5.92 2.90 -1.75
CA VAL A 35 6.06 1.66 -0.99
C VAL A 35 4.71 0.97 -0.99
N PHE A 36 4.60 -0.11 -1.75
CA PHE A 36 3.45 -1.00 -1.70
C PHE A 36 3.64 -2.04 -0.59
N ARG A 37 2.61 -2.23 0.23
CA ARG A 37 2.60 -3.23 1.31
C ARG A 37 1.30 -4.03 1.23
N GLU A 38 1.42 -5.30 0.86
CA GLU A 38 0.37 -6.30 1.02
C GLU A 38 0.74 -7.17 2.23
N GLY A 39 0.39 -6.69 3.43
CA GLY A 39 0.74 -7.38 4.67
C GLY A 39 -0.36 -7.23 5.73
N PRO A 40 -0.36 -8.08 6.76
CA PRO A 40 -1.26 -7.91 7.90
C PRO A 40 -0.92 -6.60 8.62
N VAL A 41 -1.89 -5.70 8.68
CA VAL A 41 -1.82 -4.45 9.43
C VAL A 41 -2.71 -4.59 10.65
N LEU A 42 -2.20 -4.19 11.81
CA LEU A 42 -2.99 -4.10 13.03
C LEU A 42 -3.81 -2.81 12.95
N VAL A 43 -5.10 -2.95 12.70
CA VAL A 43 -6.02 -1.81 12.71
C VAL A 43 -6.66 -1.75 14.09
N LEU A 44 -6.66 -0.58 14.73
CA LEU A 44 -7.45 -0.36 15.94
C LEU A 44 -8.93 -0.46 15.59
N GLY A 45 -9.56 -1.56 15.99
CA GLY A 45 -11.00 -1.71 15.92
C GLY A 45 -11.72 -0.75 16.86
N GLN A 46 -13.03 -0.60 16.65
CA GLN A 46 -13.91 0.34 17.38
C GLN A 46 -13.90 0.18 18.91
N ASN A 47 -13.35 -0.92 19.43
CA ASN A 47 -13.26 -1.23 20.86
C ASN A 47 -11.82 -1.17 21.41
N GLY A 48 -10.87 -0.60 20.67
CA GLY A 48 -9.45 -0.57 21.06
C GLY A 48 -8.72 -1.91 20.91
N GLN A 49 -9.33 -2.89 20.23
CA GLN A 49 -8.70 -4.17 19.92
C GLN A 49 -7.94 -4.07 18.60
N GLU A 50 -6.68 -4.49 18.59
CA GLU A 50 -5.88 -4.61 17.37
C GLU A 50 -6.37 -5.83 16.57
N VAL A 51 -7.10 -5.59 15.49
CA VAL A 51 -7.55 -6.66 14.60
C VAL A 51 -6.52 -6.81 13.48
N PRO A 52 -5.88 -7.98 13.33
CA PRO A 52 -5.01 -8.23 12.19
C PRO A 52 -5.87 -8.31 10.93
N THR A 53 -5.73 -7.31 10.07
CA THR A 53 -6.43 -7.25 8.77
C THR A 53 -5.39 -7.19 7.67
N VAL A 54 -5.61 -7.94 6.59
CA VAL A 54 -4.78 -7.84 5.40
C VAL A 54 -5.30 -6.68 4.58
N LEU A 55 -4.62 -5.54 4.65
CA LEU A 55 -5.00 -4.33 3.94
C LEU A 55 -3.85 -3.90 3.03
N PRO A 56 -4.00 -4.07 1.71
CA PRO A 56 -3.03 -3.55 0.77
C PRO A 56 -2.95 -2.03 0.89
N THR A 57 -1.77 -1.50 1.17
CA THR A 57 -1.54 -0.06 1.33
C THR A 57 -0.42 0.42 0.42
N LEU A 58 -0.52 1.67 -0.01
CA LEU A 58 0.51 2.35 -0.79
C LEU A 58 0.92 3.62 -0.06
N SER A 59 2.17 3.69 0.39
CA SER A 59 2.73 4.87 1.04
C SER A 59 3.79 5.52 0.16
N GLY A 60 3.61 6.77 -0.19
CA GLY A 60 4.53 7.52 -1.05
C GLY A 60 4.52 9.02 -0.74
N ASP A 61 5.20 9.79 -1.58
CA ASP A 61 5.20 11.24 -1.46
C ASP A 61 3.78 11.80 -1.72
N ARG A 62 3.32 12.69 -0.84
CA ARG A 62 1.97 13.27 -0.94
C ARG A 62 1.77 13.99 -2.27
N ARG A 63 2.77 14.69 -2.82
CA ARG A 63 2.62 15.40 -4.09
C ARG A 63 2.52 14.44 -5.26
N ALA A 64 3.25 13.32 -5.22
CA ALA A 64 3.19 12.28 -6.24
C ALA A 64 1.85 11.50 -6.20
N LEU A 65 1.28 11.30 -5.00
CA LEU A 65 0.06 10.51 -4.82
C LEU A 65 -1.21 11.34 -4.65
N ALA A 66 -1.14 12.67 -4.55
CA ALA A 66 -2.31 13.54 -4.32
C ALA A 66 -3.35 13.45 -5.44
N ASP A 67 -2.92 13.15 -6.67
CA ASP A 67 -3.80 12.98 -7.83
C ASP A 67 -4.54 11.62 -7.82
N LEU A 68 -4.10 10.68 -6.97
CA LEU A 68 -4.68 9.34 -6.86
C LEU A 68 -5.90 9.36 -5.94
N VAL A 69 -7.02 9.72 -6.54
CA VAL A 69 -8.33 9.70 -5.88
C VAL A 69 -8.96 8.30 -5.89
N ARG A 70 -10.02 8.11 -5.11
CA ARG A 70 -10.83 6.88 -5.11
C ARG A 70 -11.21 6.47 -6.54
N GLY A 71 -10.91 5.23 -6.89
CA GLY A 71 -11.12 4.66 -8.21
C GLY A 71 -9.90 4.71 -9.15
N SER A 72 -8.81 5.37 -8.75
CA SER A 72 -7.53 5.33 -9.47
C SER A 72 -6.94 3.92 -9.41
N ARG A 73 -6.18 3.54 -10.45
CA ARG A 73 -5.55 2.21 -10.54
C ARG A 73 -4.08 2.29 -10.13
N VAL A 74 -3.61 1.21 -9.51
CA VAL A 74 -2.25 1.05 -9.03
C VAL A 74 -1.77 -0.35 -9.39
N ALA A 75 -0.65 -0.43 -10.08
CA ALA A 75 0.04 -1.66 -10.44
C ALA A 75 1.45 -1.61 -9.86
N PRO A 76 1.71 -2.27 -8.72
CA PRO A 76 3.02 -2.27 -8.07
C PRO A 76 4.04 -3.21 -8.75
N GLY A 77 3.73 -3.76 -9.93
CA GLY A 77 4.63 -4.66 -10.66
C GLY A 77 4.60 -6.12 -10.21
N ASN A 78 3.80 -6.47 -9.21
CA ASN A 78 3.62 -7.84 -8.72
C ASN A 78 2.64 -8.70 -9.57
N GLY A 79 2.32 -8.26 -10.80
CA GLY A 79 1.32 -8.90 -11.66
C GLY A 79 -0.13 -8.72 -11.19
N LYS A 80 -0.40 -7.94 -10.14
CA LYS A 80 -1.75 -7.62 -9.67
C LYS A 80 -2.05 -6.15 -9.89
N THR A 81 -3.32 -5.85 -10.16
CA THR A 81 -3.82 -4.47 -10.22
C THR A 81 -4.73 -4.19 -9.04
N TYR A 82 -4.52 -3.03 -8.45
CA TYR A 82 -5.27 -2.54 -7.32
C TYR A 82 -5.96 -1.25 -7.67
N ARG A 83 -6.95 -0.90 -6.87
CA ARG A 83 -7.72 0.34 -6.98
C ARG A 83 -7.69 1.08 -5.66
N VAL A 84 -7.49 2.39 -5.72
CA VAL A 84 -7.53 3.26 -4.55
C VAL A 84 -8.96 3.30 -3.99
N LEU A 85 -9.11 2.95 -2.71
CA LEU A 85 -10.35 3.06 -1.95
C LEU A 85 -10.44 4.41 -1.24
N SER A 86 -9.42 4.72 -0.44
CA SER A 86 -9.40 5.87 0.46
C SER A 86 -7.96 6.24 0.81
N SER A 87 -7.75 7.49 1.25
CA SER A 87 -6.50 7.90 1.88
C SER A 87 -6.60 7.71 3.39
N LEU A 88 -5.64 7.02 3.99
CA LEU A 88 -5.54 6.92 5.44
C LEU A 88 -4.89 8.20 5.99
N PRO A 89 -5.50 8.86 7.00
CA PRO A 89 -4.79 9.87 7.76
C PRO A 89 -3.64 9.17 8.50
N SER A 90 -2.40 9.58 8.27
CA SER A 90 -1.31 9.15 9.15
C SER A 90 -1.60 9.71 10.54
N GLY A 91 -1.78 8.83 11.52
CA GLY A 91 -2.03 9.22 12.91
C GLY A 91 -0.81 9.85 13.60
N SER A 92 0.32 10.03 12.89
CA SER A 92 1.55 10.60 13.41
C SER A 92 1.88 11.94 12.75
N PRO A 93 2.00 13.05 13.50
CA PRO A 93 2.31 14.39 12.98
C PRO A 93 3.77 14.56 12.49
N ALA A 94 4.53 13.47 12.32
CA ALA A 94 5.90 13.50 11.81
C ALA A 94 5.99 13.15 10.30
N GLU A 95 4.86 12.84 9.66
CA GLU A 95 4.79 12.35 8.26
C GLU A 95 4.13 13.36 7.29
N ASP A 96 4.21 14.67 7.52
CA ASP A 96 3.50 15.69 6.72
C ASP A 96 3.72 15.62 5.19
N SER A 97 4.77 14.95 4.74
CA SER A 97 5.10 14.76 3.32
C SER A 97 4.69 13.40 2.73
N ARG A 98 4.22 12.44 3.54
CA ARG A 98 3.83 11.10 3.07
C ARG A 98 2.32 10.92 3.07
N LEU A 99 1.80 10.30 2.02
CA LEU A 99 0.40 9.91 1.90
C LEU A 99 0.32 8.39 1.86
N THR A 100 -0.56 7.83 2.67
CA THR A 100 -0.89 6.40 2.66
C THR A 100 -2.27 6.22 2.06
N LEU A 101 -2.37 5.38 1.04
CA LEU A 101 -3.60 5.05 0.35
C LEU A 101 -3.96 3.59 0.62
N GLU A 102 -5.24 3.36 0.91
CA GLU A 102 -5.84 2.03 0.98
C GLU A 102 -6.17 1.55 -0.42
N LEU A 103 -5.79 0.32 -0.69
CA LEU A 103 -5.95 -0.31 -1.97
C LEU A 103 -6.80 -1.57 -1.87
N GLU A 104 -7.62 -1.79 -2.88
CA GLU A 104 -8.40 -3.01 -3.08
C GLU A 104 -7.90 -3.72 -4.33
N MET A 105 -7.65 -5.03 -4.24
CA MET A 105 -7.32 -5.82 -5.41
C MET A 105 -8.53 -5.91 -6.35
N ILE A 106 -8.36 -5.50 -7.61
CA ILE A 106 -9.42 -5.56 -8.63
C ILE A 106 -9.17 -6.62 -9.71
N GLY A 107 -7.99 -7.22 -9.75
CA GLY A 107 -7.67 -8.31 -10.67
C GLY A 107 -6.19 -8.67 -10.70
N ALA A 108 -5.89 -9.80 -11.34
CA ALA A 108 -4.54 -10.13 -11.78
C ALA A 108 -4.35 -9.59 -13.20
N SER A 109 -3.30 -8.81 -13.43
CA SER A 109 -2.86 -8.49 -14.79
C SER A 109 -2.28 -9.77 -15.39
N SER A 110 -2.99 -10.34 -16.36
CA SER A 110 -2.51 -11.47 -17.18
C SER A 110 -1.61 -10.98 -18.31
#